data_AF-A0A0Q8SU39-F1
#
_entry.id   AF-A0A0Q8SU39-F1
#
_cell.length_a   1.000
_cell.length_b   1.000
_cell.length_c   1.000
_cell.angle_alpha   90.00
_cell.angle_beta   90.00
_cell.angle_gamma   90.00
#
_symmetry.space_group_name_H-M   'P 1'
#
loop_
_entity.id
_entity.type
_entity.pdbx_description
1 polymer ?
#
loop_
_entity_poly.entity_id
_entity_poly.type
_entity_poly.pdbx_seq_one_letter_code
_entity_poly.pdbx_strand_id
1 'polypeptide(L)'
;MTTPWWPILRHLFEVDDGSLPDIFVEDLSPEQIVAVYEWLRGESSGTGDSTLWRIDLQQDVLVRDVPHPARDFVQGRVDSFRHCLVGLRVGDVELPPLTVSVESGGLSMDYRMGPDWNEQTLRALLELLRQVWAMAPHARILRADEGGHACPDLEFTQALRAYVAGGAN
;
A
#
# COMPACT_ATOMS: atom_id res chain seq x y z
N MET A 1 22.87 -15.85 0.24
CA MET A 1 22.29 -15.71 -1.11
C MET A 1 20.87 -15.23 -0.95
N THR A 2 20.55 -14.03 -1.43
CA THR A 2 19.17 -13.51 -1.41
C THR A 2 18.33 -14.28 -2.41
N THR A 3 17.17 -14.80 -1.99
CA THR A 3 16.20 -15.44 -2.91
C THR A 3 15.86 -14.48 -4.05
N PRO A 4 15.92 -14.93 -5.32
CA PRO A 4 15.44 -14.13 -6.44
C PRO A 4 13.91 -14.18 -6.47
N TRP A 5 13.26 -13.10 -6.02
CA TRP A 5 11.79 -13.02 -5.96
C TRP A 5 11.13 -12.78 -7.32
N TRP A 6 11.85 -12.12 -8.23
CA TRP A 6 11.31 -11.76 -9.54
C TRP A 6 10.85 -12.97 -10.38
N PRO A 7 11.64 -14.04 -10.56
CA PRO A 7 11.16 -15.21 -11.32
C PRO A 7 9.91 -15.88 -10.75
N ILE A 8 9.65 -15.70 -9.45
CA ILE A 8 8.48 -16.26 -8.75
C ILE A 8 7.28 -15.36 -8.99
N LEU A 9 7.38 -14.08 -8.60
CA LEU A 9 6.24 -13.17 -8.51
C LEU A 9 5.97 -12.37 -9.79
N ARG A 10 6.86 -12.39 -10.78
CA ARG A 10 6.78 -11.52 -11.98
C ARG A 10 5.41 -11.54 -12.66
N HIS A 11 4.75 -12.68 -12.71
CA HIS A 11 3.45 -12.80 -13.38
C HIS A 11 2.32 -12.03 -12.68
N LEU A 12 2.50 -11.62 -11.41
CA LEU A 12 1.56 -10.77 -10.66
C LEU A 12 1.77 -9.27 -10.91
N PHE A 13 2.77 -8.88 -11.72
CA PHE A 13 3.20 -7.49 -11.89
C PHE A 13 3.52 -7.08 -13.33
N GLU A 14 4.09 -7.95 -14.16
CA GLU A 14 4.70 -7.58 -15.45
C GLU A 14 3.67 -7.35 -16.57
N VAL A 15 2.60 -8.15 -16.62
CA VAL A 15 1.64 -8.14 -17.73
C VAL A 15 0.46 -7.27 -17.36
N ASP A 16 0.36 -6.10 -18.00
CA ASP A 16 -0.83 -5.25 -17.90
C ASP A 16 -2.00 -5.90 -18.64
N ASP A 17 -2.91 -6.52 -17.89
CA ASP A 17 -4.16 -7.10 -18.37
C ASP A 17 -5.38 -6.18 -18.12
N GLY A 18 -5.13 -4.95 -17.68
CA GLY A 18 -6.15 -3.97 -17.33
C GLY A 18 -6.74 -4.12 -15.92
N SER A 19 -6.34 -5.14 -15.14
CA SER A 19 -6.76 -5.27 -13.74
C SER A 19 -5.96 -4.33 -12.81
N LEU A 20 -6.54 -4.07 -11.63
CA LEU A 20 -5.94 -3.27 -10.55
C LEU A 20 -5.88 -4.11 -9.27
N PRO A 21 -4.94 -5.07 -9.19
CA PRO A 21 -4.79 -5.88 -7.99
C PRO A 21 -4.45 -5.05 -6.75
N ASP A 22 -4.89 -5.55 -5.61
CA ASP A 22 -4.76 -4.91 -4.32
C ASP A 22 -3.73 -5.66 -3.45
N ILE A 23 -2.91 -4.89 -2.74
CA ILE A 23 -2.15 -5.37 -1.58
C ILE A 23 -2.87 -4.88 -0.33
N PHE A 24 -3.47 -5.80 0.41
CA PHE A 24 -4.21 -5.51 1.64
C PHE A 24 -3.29 -5.58 2.84
N VAL A 25 -3.46 -4.62 3.76
CA VAL A 25 -2.86 -4.58 5.09
C VAL A 25 -4.02 -4.53 6.08
N GLU A 26 -4.42 -5.70 6.56
CA GLU A 26 -5.56 -5.90 7.43
C GLU A 26 -5.14 -5.95 8.91
N ASP A 27 -6.13 -5.97 9.80
CA ASP A 27 -5.97 -6.08 11.26
C ASP A 27 -5.20 -4.92 11.89
N LEU A 28 -5.35 -3.71 11.34
CA LEU A 28 -4.73 -2.49 11.88
C LEU A 28 -5.60 -1.84 12.96
N SER A 29 -4.96 -1.41 14.05
CA SER A 29 -5.57 -0.47 14.98
C SER A 29 -5.73 0.93 14.35
N PRO A 30 -6.63 1.79 14.86
CA PRO A 30 -6.74 3.17 14.39
C PRO A 30 -5.40 3.93 14.40
N GLU A 31 -4.58 3.74 15.42
CA GLU A 31 -3.26 4.36 15.53
C GLU A 31 -2.29 3.84 14.46
N GLN A 32 -2.38 2.56 14.12
CA GLN A 32 -1.56 1.95 13.07
C GLN A 32 -2.00 2.41 11.68
N ILE A 33 -3.31 2.57 11.43
CA ILE A 33 -3.83 3.17 10.19
C ILE A 33 -3.21 4.56 9.99
N VAL A 34 -3.25 5.40 11.03
CA VAL A 34 -2.65 6.75 11.00
C VAL A 34 -1.14 6.67 10.74
N ALA A 35 -0.43 5.84 11.50
CA ALA A 35 1.03 5.75 11.41
C ALA A 35 1.49 5.28 10.02
N VAL A 36 0.88 4.21 9.50
CA VAL A 36 1.23 3.64 8.19
C VAL A 36 0.90 4.62 7.06
N TYR A 37 -0.30 5.20 7.06
CA TYR A 37 -0.69 6.16 6.03
C TYR A 37 0.17 7.44 6.05
N GLU A 38 0.40 8.03 7.23
CA GLU A 38 1.22 9.25 7.34
C GLU A 38 2.67 8.98 6.89
N TRP A 39 3.19 7.79 7.20
CA TRP A 39 4.50 7.36 6.72
C TRP A 39 4.54 7.21 5.20
N LEU A 40 3.61 6.46 4.59
CA LEU A 40 3.52 6.30 3.13
C LEU A 40 3.42 7.66 2.41
N ARG A 41 2.59 8.57 2.95
CA ARG A 41 2.47 9.92 2.43
C ARG A 41 3.79 10.69 2.54
N GLY A 42 4.52 10.54 3.64
CA GLY A 42 5.82 11.18 3.86
C GLY A 42 6.93 10.70 2.92
N GLU A 43 6.91 9.43 2.52
CA GLU A 43 7.85 8.84 1.56
C GLU A 43 7.51 9.15 0.09
N SER A 44 6.37 9.80 -0.17
CA SER A 44 5.91 10.19 -1.51
C SER A 44 6.30 11.64 -1.83
N SER A 45 6.76 11.89 -3.06
CA SER A 45 7.09 13.26 -3.51
C SER A 45 5.91 14.01 -4.12
N GLY A 46 4.82 13.31 -4.41
CA GLY A 46 3.63 13.92 -5.01
C GLY A 46 2.37 13.13 -4.71
N THR A 47 1.25 13.82 -4.88
CA THR A 47 -0.08 13.28 -4.64
C THR A 47 -0.96 13.62 -5.84
N GLY A 48 -1.78 12.67 -6.30
CA GLY A 48 -2.83 12.98 -7.27
C GLY A 48 -3.88 13.95 -6.72
N ASP A 49 -4.79 14.42 -7.58
CA ASP A 49 -5.95 15.22 -7.17
C ASP A 49 -7.07 14.35 -6.56
N SER A 50 -6.69 13.46 -5.63
CA SER A 50 -7.66 12.63 -4.91
C SER A 50 -8.50 13.49 -3.97
N THR A 51 -9.78 13.14 -3.84
CA THR A 51 -10.70 13.78 -2.91
C THR A 51 -11.05 12.84 -1.76
N LEU A 52 -11.54 13.43 -0.67
CA LEU A 52 -12.21 12.74 0.42
C LEU A 52 -13.48 13.49 0.80
N TRP A 53 -14.45 12.77 1.36
CA TRP A 53 -15.70 13.36 1.83
C TRP A 53 -15.54 13.89 3.25
N ARG A 54 -15.71 15.21 3.44
CA ARG A 54 -15.74 15.84 4.77
C ARG A 54 -17.14 15.75 5.36
N ILE A 55 -17.31 14.98 6.43
CA ILE A 55 -18.62 14.73 7.06
C ILE A 55 -19.17 16.01 7.70
N ASP A 56 -18.31 16.82 8.31
CA ASP A 56 -18.69 18.09 8.94
C ASP A 56 -19.12 19.16 7.92
N LEU A 57 -18.49 19.18 6.74
CA LEU A 57 -18.75 20.16 5.69
C LEU A 57 -19.76 19.67 4.63
N GLN A 58 -20.07 18.36 4.61
CA GLN A 58 -20.93 17.71 3.61
C GLN A 58 -20.48 18.01 2.17
N GLN A 59 -19.17 17.88 1.91
CA GLN A 59 -18.60 18.11 0.58
C GLN A 59 -17.31 17.31 0.37
N ASP A 60 -16.98 17.09 -0.90
CA ASP A 60 -15.65 16.64 -1.30
C ASP A 60 -14.62 17.77 -1.15
N VAL A 61 -13.48 17.44 -0.58
CA VAL A 61 -12.30 18.31 -0.56
C VAL A 61 -11.09 17.51 -1.05
N LEU A 62 -10.07 18.20 -1.54
CA LEU A 62 -8.84 17.52 -1.94
C LEU A 62 -8.13 16.96 -0.70
N VAL A 63 -7.63 15.73 -0.80
CA VAL A 63 -6.86 15.08 0.27
C VAL A 63 -5.66 15.95 0.68
N ARG A 64 -5.03 16.62 -0.30
CA ARG A 64 -3.89 17.52 -0.04
C ARG A 64 -4.23 18.74 0.82
N ASP A 65 -5.49 19.17 0.81
CA ASP A 65 -5.97 20.33 1.59
C ASP A 65 -6.33 19.92 3.04
N VAL A 66 -6.31 18.62 3.34
CA VAL A 66 -6.51 18.08 4.69
C VAL A 66 -5.15 17.78 5.33
N PRO A 67 -4.78 18.45 6.44
CA PRO A 67 -3.46 18.25 7.05
C PRO A 67 -3.21 16.81 7.51
N HIS A 68 -4.21 16.19 8.16
CA HIS A 68 -4.09 14.85 8.73
C HIS A 68 -5.30 13.96 8.35
N PRO A 69 -5.43 13.56 7.07
CA PRO A 69 -6.64 12.90 6.58
C PRO A 69 -6.90 11.55 7.26
N ALA A 70 -5.85 10.76 7.53
CA ALA A 70 -6.02 9.51 8.29
C ALA A 70 -6.44 9.75 9.75
N ARG A 71 -5.97 10.84 10.40
CA ARG A 71 -6.43 11.21 11.75
C ARG A 71 -7.87 11.66 11.75
N ASP A 72 -8.26 12.42 10.73
CA ASP A 72 -9.65 12.84 10.53
C ASP A 72 -10.55 11.63 10.29
N PHE A 73 -10.07 10.62 9.55
CA PHE A 73 -10.81 9.38 9.27
C PHE A 73 -11.07 8.60 10.56
N VAL A 74 -10.03 8.31 11.35
CA VAL A 74 -10.20 7.56 12.61
C VAL A 74 -11.02 8.30 13.66
N GLN A 75 -11.16 9.63 13.52
CA GLN A 75 -12.01 10.47 14.38
C GLN A 75 -13.43 10.63 13.82
N GLY A 76 -13.76 9.99 12.69
CA GLY A 76 -15.07 10.07 12.06
C GLY A 76 -15.41 11.44 11.47
N ARG A 77 -14.40 12.25 11.13
CA ARG A 77 -14.57 13.56 10.47
C ARG A 77 -14.60 13.47 8.95
N VAL A 78 -14.01 12.42 8.39
CA VAL A 78 -14.04 12.10 6.96
C VAL A 78 -14.46 10.66 6.76
N ASP A 79 -15.03 10.36 5.58
CA ASP A 79 -15.27 8.98 5.17
C ASP A 79 -13.95 8.29 4.75
N SER A 80 -14.03 6.99 4.47
CA SER A 80 -12.99 6.25 3.75
C SER A 80 -12.59 6.99 2.46
N PHE A 81 -11.32 6.89 2.10
CA PHE A 81 -10.78 7.65 0.97
C PHE A 81 -9.64 6.92 0.29
N ARG A 82 -9.43 7.25 -0.98
CA ARG A 82 -8.30 6.78 -1.78
C ARG A 82 -7.34 7.92 -2.05
N HIS A 83 -6.06 7.61 -2.11
CA HIS A 83 -5.01 8.61 -2.35
C HIS A 83 -3.93 8.04 -3.25
N CYS A 84 -3.83 8.55 -4.48
CA CYS A 84 -2.78 8.15 -5.41
C CYS A 84 -1.46 8.81 -5.00
N LEU A 85 -0.52 7.98 -4.53
CA LEU A 85 0.82 8.37 -4.15
C LEU A 85 1.78 8.15 -5.32
N VAL A 86 2.54 9.19 -5.66
CA VAL A 86 3.55 9.16 -6.72
C VAL A 86 4.92 9.54 -6.16
N GLY A 87 5.98 9.02 -6.77
CA GLY A 87 7.35 9.22 -6.31
C GLY A 87 7.62 8.63 -4.92
N LEU A 88 6.95 7.51 -4.62
CA LEU A 88 7.19 6.74 -3.39
C LEU A 88 8.56 6.07 -3.50
N ARG A 89 9.48 6.38 -2.57
CA ARG A 89 10.86 5.87 -2.63
C ARG A 89 11.17 4.90 -1.50
N VAL A 90 11.95 3.87 -1.82
CA VAL A 90 12.51 2.94 -0.85
C VAL A 90 14.01 2.83 -1.13
N GLY A 91 14.81 3.54 -0.33
CA GLY A 91 16.20 3.80 -0.66
C GLY A 91 16.31 4.60 -1.97
N ASP A 92 17.11 4.10 -2.92
CA ASP A 92 17.33 4.76 -4.21
C ASP A 92 16.31 4.38 -5.30
N VAL A 93 15.38 3.47 -5.00
CA VAL A 93 14.38 2.97 -5.95
C VAL A 93 13.07 3.70 -5.77
N GLU A 94 12.55 4.25 -6.86
CA GLU A 94 11.20 4.81 -6.94
C GLU A 94 10.23 3.71 -7.38
N LEU A 95 9.12 3.56 -6.66
CA LEU A 95 8.08 2.61 -6.98
C LEU A 95 7.13 3.16 -8.05
N PRO A 96 6.55 2.29 -8.90
CA PRO A 96 5.38 2.67 -9.70
C PRO A 96 4.27 3.25 -8.80
N PRO A 97 3.40 4.13 -9.33
CA PRO A 97 2.32 4.74 -8.55
C PRO A 97 1.48 3.71 -7.80
N LEU A 98 1.19 3.99 -6.53
CA LEU A 98 0.32 3.19 -5.69
C LEU A 98 -0.85 4.05 -5.22
N THR A 99 -2.07 3.55 -5.38
CA THR A 99 -3.25 4.20 -4.78
C THR A 99 -3.53 3.55 -3.44
N VAL A 100 -3.42 4.33 -2.37
CA VAL A 100 -3.71 3.87 -1.01
C VAL A 100 -5.18 4.10 -0.70
N SER A 101 -5.93 3.05 -0.41
CA SER A 101 -7.28 3.13 0.20
C SER A 101 -7.16 3.08 1.71
N VAL A 102 -7.78 4.02 2.42
CA VAL A 102 -7.88 4.04 3.88
C VAL A 102 -9.31 3.70 4.26
N GLU A 103 -9.47 2.59 4.98
CA GLU A 103 -10.76 2.00 5.31
C GLU A 103 -10.78 1.48 6.76
N SER A 104 -11.95 1.05 7.23
CA SER A 104 -12.08 0.51 8.58
C SER A 104 -11.31 -0.82 8.70
N GLY A 105 -10.41 -0.91 9.67
CA GLY A 105 -9.65 -2.13 9.96
C GLY A 105 -8.36 -2.32 9.15
N GLY A 106 -8.03 -1.39 8.25
CA GLY A 106 -6.82 -1.53 7.44
C GLY A 106 -6.63 -0.49 6.35
N LEU A 107 -5.73 -0.81 5.44
CA LEU A 107 -5.50 -0.06 4.21
C LEU A 107 -5.18 -1.03 3.08
N SER A 108 -5.52 -0.65 1.85
CA SER A 108 -5.12 -1.37 0.65
C SER A 108 -4.27 -0.49 -0.26
N MET A 109 -3.45 -1.12 -1.07
CA MET A 109 -2.65 -0.46 -2.10
C MET A 109 -2.96 -1.12 -3.44
N ASP A 110 -3.72 -0.45 -4.29
CA ASP A 110 -3.88 -0.88 -5.67
C ASP A 110 -2.73 -0.36 -6.53
N TYR A 111 -2.33 -1.18 -7.50
CA TYR A 111 -1.26 -0.85 -8.44
C TYR A 111 -1.63 -1.27 -9.85
N ARG A 112 -1.08 -0.52 -10.83
CA ARG A 112 -1.15 -0.92 -12.23
C ARG A 112 0.00 -1.87 -12.55
N MET A 113 -0.31 -3.02 -13.13
CA MET A 113 0.70 -3.93 -13.69
C MET A 113 1.32 -3.35 -14.97
N GLY A 114 2.51 -3.79 -15.34
CA GLY A 114 3.16 -3.35 -16.55
C GLY A 114 4.69 -3.22 -16.46
N PRO A 115 5.31 -2.57 -17.45
CA PRO A 115 6.77 -2.59 -17.64
C PRO A 115 7.57 -1.82 -16.58
N ASP A 116 6.91 -0.99 -15.78
CA ASP A 116 7.55 -0.27 -14.66
C ASP A 116 7.88 -1.23 -13.50
N TRP A 117 7.26 -2.41 -13.48
CA TRP A 117 7.62 -3.48 -12.56
C TRP A 117 8.80 -4.30 -13.10
N ASN A 118 9.85 -4.40 -12.28
CA ASN A 118 11.03 -5.21 -12.53
C ASN A 118 11.58 -5.74 -11.20
N GLU A 119 12.70 -6.45 -11.23
CA GLU A 119 13.29 -7.02 -10.02
C GLU A 119 13.60 -5.96 -8.94
N GLN A 120 14.06 -4.78 -9.33
CA GLN A 120 14.41 -3.71 -8.38
C GLN A 120 13.16 -3.12 -7.73
N THR A 121 12.12 -2.80 -8.51
CA THR A 121 10.88 -2.24 -7.98
C THR A 121 10.08 -3.27 -7.17
N LEU A 122 10.10 -4.55 -7.54
CA LEU A 122 9.53 -5.61 -6.69
C LEU A 122 10.27 -5.73 -5.35
N ARG A 123 11.61 -5.68 -5.36
CA ARG A 123 12.39 -5.72 -4.11
C ARG A 123 12.11 -4.51 -3.22
N ALA A 124 11.99 -3.33 -3.82
CA ALA A 124 11.60 -2.11 -3.12
C ALA A 124 10.19 -2.23 -2.52
N LEU A 125 9.23 -2.83 -3.23
CA LEU A 125 7.88 -3.08 -2.71
C LEU A 125 7.90 -4.03 -1.51
N LEU A 126 8.63 -5.15 -1.59
CA LEU A 126 8.76 -6.07 -0.46
C LEU A 126 9.41 -5.41 0.76
N GLU A 127 10.38 -4.53 0.54
CA GLU A 127 11.01 -3.73 1.59
C GLU A 127 10.05 -2.71 2.21
N LEU A 128 9.25 -2.02 1.38
CA LEU A 128 8.17 -1.16 1.85
C LEU A 128 7.20 -1.93 2.75
N LEU A 129 6.74 -3.10 2.31
CA LEU A 129 5.81 -3.93 3.08
C LEU A 129 6.45 -4.47 4.36
N ARG A 130 7.76 -4.72 4.38
CA ARG A 130 8.50 -5.04 5.60
C ARG A 130 8.49 -3.88 6.59
N GLN A 131 8.65 -2.65 6.12
CA GLN A 131 8.59 -1.44 6.96
C GLN A 131 7.17 -1.20 7.49
N VAL A 132 6.15 -1.41 6.66
CA VAL A 132 4.74 -1.43 7.09
C VAL A 132 4.52 -2.46 8.19
N TRP A 133 5.01 -3.68 8.00
CA TRP A 133 4.91 -4.74 9.02
C TRP A 133 5.66 -4.39 10.31
N ALA A 134 6.79 -3.67 10.24
CA ALA A 134 7.50 -3.22 11.42
C ALA A 134 6.70 -2.19 12.25
N MET A 135 5.89 -1.35 11.59
CA MET A 135 4.96 -0.41 12.26
C MET A 135 3.70 -1.12 12.77
N ALA A 136 3.30 -2.22 12.14
CA ALA A 136 2.15 -3.02 12.53
C ALA A 136 2.47 -4.54 12.53
N PRO A 137 3.16 -5.07 13.56
CA PRO A 137 3.66 -6.45 13.56
C PRO A 137 2.58 -7.55 13.55
N HIS A 138 1.35 -7.19 13.88
CA HIS A 138 0.19 -8.08 13.84
C HIS A 138 -0.63 -7.94 12.57
N ALA A 139 -0.27 -7.02 11.68
CA ALA A 139 -0.98 -6.81 10.44
C ALA A 139 -0.89 -8.04 9.54
N ARG A 140 -2.01 -8.37 8.91
CA ARG A 140 -2.06 -9.39 7.87
C ARG A 140 -1.87 -8.72 6.52
N ILE A 141 -0.74 -9.01 5.87
CA ILE A 141 -0.41 -8.49 4.54
C ILE A 141 -0.60 -9.58 3.49
N LEU A 142 -1.42 -9.31 2.48
CA LEU A 142 -1.73 -10.23 1.37
C LEU A 142 -1.91 -9.46 0.06
N ARG A 143 -1.72 -10.13 -1.08
CA ARG A 143 -2.10 -9.63 -2.42
C ARG A 143 -3.26 -10.46 -2.94
N ALA A 144 -4.21 -9.82 -3.60
CA ALA A 144 -5.24 -10.49 -4.39
C ALA A 144 -5.63 -9.62 -5.59
N ASP A 145 -6.43 -10.17 -6.50
CA ASP A 145 -7.09 -9.36 -7.53
C ASP A 145 -8.06 -8.35 -6.89
N GLU A 146 -8.48 -7.33 -7.64
CA GLU A 146 -9.33 -6.24 -7.16
C GLU A 146 -10.56 -6.76 -6.40
N GLY A 147 -10.71 -6.33 -5.14
CA GLY A 147 -11.80 -6.80 -4.24
C GLY A 147 -11.72 -8.28 -3.82
N GLY A 148 -10.71 -9.01 -4.25
CA GLY A 148 -10.51 -10.45 -4.09
C GLY A 148 -9.86 -10.89 -2.77
N HIS A 149 -9.86 -10.07 -1.71
CA HIS A 149 -9.20 -10.35 -0.42
C HIS A 149 -9.49 -11.75 0.18
N ALA A 150 -10.65 -12.35 -0.14
CA ALA A 150 -11.02 -13.71 0.26
C ALA A 150 -10.21 -14.84 -0.41
N CYS A 151 -9.55 -14.55 -1.55
CA CYS A 151 -8.78 -15.49 -2.36
C CYS A 151 -7.36 -14.96 -2.62
N PRO A 152 -6.50 -14.85 -1.57
CA PRO A 152 -5.18 -14.25 -1.71
C PRO A 152 -4.19 -15.13 -2.49
N ASP A 153 -3.24 -14.48 -3.15
CA ASP A 153 -2.09 -15.14 -3.76
C ASP A 153 -1.16 -15.68 -2.66
N LEU A 154 -1.21 -17.01 -2.52
CA LEU A 154 -0.40 -17.72 -1.52
C LEU A 154 1.09 -17.50 -1.75
N GLU A 155 1.53 -17.47 -3.01
CA GLU A 155 2.94 -17.28 -3.35
C GLU A 155 3.46 -15.89 -2.96
N PHE A 156 2.66 -14.83 -3.15
CA PHE A 156 3.01 -13.49 -2.70
C PHE A 156 3.14 -13.43 -1.18
N THR A 157 2.14 -13.98 -0.48
CA THR A 157 2.13 -14.01 0.98
C THR A 157 3.33 -14.79 1.54
N GLN A 158 3.68 -15.92 0.92
CA GLN A 158 4.84 -16.72 1.30
C GLN A 158 6.17 -15.98 1.04
N ALA A 159 6.29 -15.35 -0.13
CA ALA A 159 7.47 -14.57 -0.50
C ALA A 159 7.70 -13.40 0.48
N LEU A 160 6.64 -12.66 0.82
CA LEU A 160 6.73 -11.57 1.78
C LEU A 160 7.15 -12.07 3.17
N ARG A 161 6.54 -13.15 3.68
CA ARG A 161 6.93 -13.72 4.98
C ARG A 161 8.39 -14.13 5.02
N ALA A 162 8.88 -14.77 3.95
CA ALA A 162 10.27 -15.16 3.83
C ALA A 162 11.22 -13.95 3.71
N TYR A 163 10.79 -12.89 3.01
CA TYR A 163 11.53 -11.63 2.93
C TYR A 163 11.67 -10.97 4.31
N VAL A 164 10.55 -10.82 5.04
CA VAL A 164 10.53 -10.24 6.39
C VAL A 164 11.40 -11.04 7.35
N ALA A 165 11.31 -12.38 7.32
CA ALA A 165 12.14 -13.24 8.16
C ALA A 165 13.64 -13.19 7.81
N GLY A 166 13.97 -13.02 6.53
CA GLY A 166 15.35 -12.96 6.04
C GLY A 166 16.06 -11.61 6.28
N GLY A 167 15.31 -10.53 6.51
CA GLY A 167 15.84 -9.20 6.82
C GLY A 167 16.10 -8.94 8.31
N ALA A 168 15.81 -9.90 9.19
CA ALA A 168 16.06 -9.82 10.63
C ALA A 168 17.46 -10.35 10.99
N ASN A 169 18.51 -9.75 10.42
CA ASN A 169 19.92 -9.98 10.79
C ASN A 169 20.69 -8.67 10.85
#